data_AF-A0A4V6DSX5-F1
#
_entry.id   AF-A0A4V6DSX5-F1
#
_cell.length_a   1.000
_cell.length_b   1.000
_cell.length_c   1.000
_cell.angle_alpha   90.00
_cell.angle_beta   90.00
_cell.angle_gamma   90.00
#
_symmetry.space_group_name_H-M   'P 1'
#
loop_
_entity.id
_entity.type
_entity.pdbx_description
1 polymer ?
#
loop_
_entity_poly.entity_id
_entity_poly.type
_entity_poly.pdbx_seq_one_letter_code
_entity_poly.pdbx_strand_id
1 'polypeptide(L)'
;MDNPTTAPWGLTISNKDFKRLRDGFEAEDMDQHWHVFSQQLDQDEQIAVHIARCGTDEDFYILKVVAAKDNESAKIEAITWETKHGQPQVSEEEGKEEAVDLCRGMLGCDFESLKA
;
A
#
# COMPACT_ATOMS: atom_id res chain seq x y z
N MET A 1 1.20 -0.95 -14.40
CA MET A 1 0.17 0.09 -14.13
C MET A 1 0.08 1.03 -15.32
N ASP A 2 -1.09 1.11 -15.92
CA ASP A 2 -1.45 1.90 -17.10
C ASP A 2 -2.56 2.91 -16.75
N ASN A 3 -2.37 4.20 -17.03
CA ASN A 3 -3.24 5.30 -16.58
C ASN A 3 -3.44 5.36 -15.04
N PRO A 4 -2.38 5.63 -14.25
CA PRO A 4 -2.45 5.69 -12.80
C PRO A 4 -3.21 6.93 -12.31
N THR A 5 -4.10 6.73 -11.33
CA THR A 5 -4.76 7.79 -10.57
C THR A 5 -4.18 7.81 -9.16
N THR A 6 -3.91 9.00 -8.63
CA THR A 6 -3.40 9.19 -7.27
C THR A 6 -4.36 10.04 -6.46
N ALA A 7 -4.68 9.62 -5.24
CA ALA A 7 -5.48 10.38 -4.31
C ALA A 7 -4.78 10.56 -2.96
N PRO A 8 -4.97 11.71 -2.28
CA PRO A 8 -4.47 11.91 -0.93
C PRO A 8 -5.22 11.01 0.06
N TRP A 9 -4.52 10.55 1.10
CA TRP A 9 -5.11 9.70 2.13
C TRP A 9 -4.98 10.33 3.52
N GLY A 10 -3.76 10.60 3.97
CA GLY A 10 -3.50 11.18 5.29
C GLY A 10 -3.76 10.22 6.45
N LEU A 11 -3.71 8.89 6.22
CA LEU A 11 -3.91 7.89 7.25
C LEU A 11 -2.67 7.78 8.14
N THR A 12 -2.84 7.99 9.45
CA THR A 12 -1.75 7.78 10.41
C THR A 12 -1.70 6.31 10.82
N ILE A 13 -0.50 5.74 10.83
CA ILE A 13 -0.23 4.34 11.20
C ILE A 13 0.84 4.29 12.29
N SER A 14 0.85 3.20 13.06
CA SER A 14 1.87 2.99 14.09
C SER A 14 3.25 2.73 13.47
N ASN A 15 4.34 3.02 14.21
CA ASN A 15 5.68 2.62 13.78
C ASN A 15 5.79 1.10 13.55
N LYS A 16 5.02 0.29 14.29
CA LYS A 16 4.98 -1.17 14.11
C LYS A 16 4.44 -1.55 12.73
N ASP A 17 3.36 -0.92 12.29
CA ASP A 17 2.78 -1.19 10.96
C ASP A 17 3.64 -0.59 9.85
N PHE A 18 4.28 0.56 10.10
CA PHE A 18 5.29 1.09 9.18
C PHE A 18 6.44 0.12 8.96
N LYS A 19 6.97 -0.51 10.02
CA LYS A 19 8.01 -1.53 9.91
C LYS A 19 7.55 -2.73 9.09
N ARG A 20 6.32 -3.21 9.31
CA ARG A 20 5.73 -4.30 8.52
C ARG A 20 5.63 -3.95 7.05
N LEU A 21 5.16 -2.73 6.73
CA LEU A 21 5.09 -2.22 5.36
C LEU A 21 6.47 -2.11 4.72
N ARG A 22 7.48 -1.71 5.50
CA ARG A 22 8.87 -1.61 5.05
C ARG A 22 9.51 -2.98 4.81
N ASP A 23 9.31 -3.93 5.71
CA ASP A 23 9.83 -5.29 5.58
C ASP A 23 9.17 -6.01 4.40
N GLY A 24 7.92 -5.66 4.08
CA GLY A 24 7.16 -6.23 2.98
C GLY A 24 6.71 -7.67 3.27
N PHE A 25 6.10 -8.28 2.26
CA PHE A 25 5.71 -9.67 2.21
C PHE A 25 6.04 -10.23 0.84
N GLU A 26 7.04 -11.10 0.80
CA GLU A 26 7.35 -11.89 -0.37
C GLU A 26 6.59 -13.20 -0.34
N ALA A 27 5.70 -13.38 -1.32
CA ALA A 27 4.93 -14.61 -1.44
C ALA A 27 5.85 -15.79 -1.84
N GLU A 28 5.90 -16.82 -1.00
CA GLU A 28 6.72 -18.02 -1.24
C GLU A 28 6.09 -18.98 -2.27
N ASP A 29 4.80 -18.84 -2.56
CA ASP A 29 4.06 -19.67 -3.51
C ASP A 29 3.02 -18.86 -4.30
N MET A 30 2.75 -19.26 -5.55
CA MET A 30 1.83 -18.58 -6.47
C MET A 30 0.37 -18.57 -5.96
N ASP A 31 0.02 -19.47 -5.04
CA ASP A 31 -1.29 -19.52 -4.37
C ASP A 31 -1.59 -18.30 -3.49
N GLN A 32 -0.59 -17.47 -3.18
CA GLN A 32 -0.78 -16.28 -2.33
C GLN A 32 -1.29 -15.06 -3.13
N HIS A 33 -1.37 -15.17 -4.45
CA HIS A 33 -1.97 -14.23 -5.42
C HIS A 33 -1.38 -12.80 -5.44
N TRP A 34 -0.80 -12.30 -4.35
CA TRP A 34 -0.32 -10.95 -4.15
C TRP A 34 1.07 -10.95 -3.51
N HIS A 35 1.85 -9.91 -3.77
CA HIS A 35 3.14 -9.65 -3.16
C HIS A 35 3.19 -8.17 -2.75
N VAL A 36 3.76 -7.90 -1.57
CA VAL A 36 3.95 -6.53 -1.08
C VAL A 36 5.44 -6.26 -0.91
N PHE A 37 5.97 -5.27 -1.60
CA PHE A 37 7.37 -4.88 -1.41
C PHE A 37 7.49 -3.38 -1.22
N SER A 38 8.53 -2.95 -0.48
CA SER A 38 8.78 -1.54 -0.27
C SER A 38 9.99 -1.08 -1.08
N GLN A 39 9.88 0.13 -1.63
CA GLN A 39 10.97 0.84 -2.27
C GLN A 39 11.24 2.12 -1.49
N GLN A 40 12.49 2.32 -1.10
CA GLN A 40 12.89 3.58 -0.48
C GLN A 40 12.87 4.71 -1.51
N LEU A 41 12.29 5.85 -1.14
CA LEU A 41 12.24 7.06 -1.98
C LEU A 41 13.35 8.03 -1.59
N ASP A 42 13.66 8.99 -2.47
CA ASP A 42 14.81 9.90 -2.38
C ASP A 42 14.87 10.78 -1.12
N GLN A 43 13.77 10.88 -0.36
CA GLN A 43 13.74 11.57 0.93
C GLN A 43 13.89 10.57 2.07
N ASP A 44 14.83 10.87 2.99
CA ASP A 44 15.01 10.15 4.24
C ASP A 44 13.62 9.90 4.89
N GLU A 45 13.33 8.62 5.13
CA GLU A 45 12.10 8.11 5.76
C GLU A 45 10.82 8.09 4.91
N GLN A 46 10.90 8.31 3.59
CA GLN A 46 9.79 8.07 2.68
C GLN A 46 9.96 6.72 1.95
N ILE A 47 8.90 5.93 1.90
CA ILE A 47 8.84 4.67 1.14
C ILE A 47 7.62 4.65 0.21
N ALA A 48 7.76 3.97 -0.92
CA ALA A 48 6.65 3.49 -1.73
C ALA A 48 6.40 2.02 -1.38
N VAL A 49 5.18 1.67 -1.01
CA VAL A 49 4.78 0.27 -0.81
C VAL A 49 4.00 -0.16 -2.05
N HIS A 50 4.54 -1.15 -2.73
CA HIS A 50 3.99 -1.71 -3.96
C HIS A 50 3.20 -2.96 -3.62
N ILE A 51 1.95 -3.01 -4.05
CA ILE A 51 1.07 -4.16 -3.94
C ILE A 51 0.83 -4.67 -5.36
N ALA A 52 1.45 -5.80 -5.69
CA ALA A 52 1.44 -6.38 -7.02
C ALA A 52 0.84 -7.78 -7.01
N ARG A 53 0.27 -8.20 -8.14
CA ARG A 53 -0.23 -9.57 -8.29
C ARG A 53 0.93 -10.52 -8.59
N CYS A 54 0.97 -11.67 -7.92
CA CYS A 54 1.99 -12.68 -8.16
C CYS A 54 1.96 -13.14 -9.62
N GLY A 55 3.12 -13.13 -10.28
CA GLY A 55 3.29 -13.62 -11.65
C GLY A 55 3.03 -12.61 -12.77
N THR A 56 2.63 -11.35 -12.47
CA THR A 56 2.49 -10.31 -13.50
C THR A 56 3.48 -9.14 -13.35
N ASP A 57 4.20 -9.03 -12.23
CA ASP A 57 5.08 -7.88 -11.90
C ASP A 57 4.37 -6.51 -12.06
N GLU A 58 3.04 -6.51 -12.10
CA GLU A 58 2.22 -5.31 -12.30
C GLU A 58 1.70 -4.81 -10.95
N ASP A 59 2.12 -3.60 -10.59
CA ASP A 59 1.56 -2.87 -9.46
C ASP A 59 0.07 -2.60 -9.66
N PHE A 60 -0.73 -3.02 -8.68
CA PHE A 60 -2.16 -2.71 -8.58
C PHE A 60 -2.39 -1.47 -7.71
N TYR A 61 -1.71 -1.42 -6.57
CA TYR A 61 -1.74 -0.29 -5.66
C TYR A 61 -0.33 0.10 -5.26
N ILE A 62 -0.08 1.40 -5.18
CA ILE A 62 1.16 1.96 -4.64
C ILE A 62 0.79 2.92 -3.52
N LEU A 63 1.28 2.67 -2.32
CA LEU A 63 1.09 3.52 -1.16
C LEU A 63 2.33 4.37 -0.93
N LYS A 64 2.17 5.69 -0.88
CA LYS A 64 3.23 6.58 -0.45
C LYS A 64 3.16 6.76 1.05
N VAL A 65 4.18 6.29 1.77
CA VAL A 65 4.24 6.34 3.22
C VAL A 65 5.44 7.18 3.66
N VAL A 66 5.22 8.08 4.62
CA VAL A 66 6.24 8.95 5.20
C VAL A 66 6.31 8.68 6.69
N ALA A 67 7.48 8.32 7.21
CA ALA A 67 7.67 8.24 8.65
C ALA A 67 7.68 9.65 9.25
N ALA A 68 7.12 9.79 10.45
CA ALA A 68 7.19 11.03 11.19
C ALA A 68 8.59 11.22 11.77
N LYS A 69 9.03 12.48 11.93
CA LYS A 69 10.38 12.81 12.44
C LYS A 69 10.62 12.38 13.88
N ASP A 70 9.54 12.23 14.65
CA ASP A 70 9.58 11.64 16.00
C ASP A 70 9.85 10.13 15.99
N ASN A 71 9.73 9.48 14.83
CA ASN A 71 9.90 8.04 14.62
C ASN A 71 8.94 7.19 15.47
N GLU A 72 7.87 7.78 16.01
CA GLU A 72 6.83 7.07 16.79
C GLU A 72 5.63 6.70 15.91
N SER A 73 5.46 7.38 14.78
CA SER A 73 4.36 7.16 13.84
C SER A 73 4.80 7.29 12.38
N ALA A 74 3.94 6.85 11.47
CA ALA A 74 4.07 7.14 10.05
C ALA A 74 2.72 7.51 9.46
N LYS A 75 2.71 8.05 8.25
CA LYS A 75 1.51 8.51 7.56
C LYS A 75 1.51 8.01 6.13
N ILE A 76 0.42 7.34 5.73
CA ILE A 76 0.12 7.08 4.32
C ILE A 76 -0.39 8.38 3.72
N GLU A 77 0.44 9.04 2.92
CA GLU A 77 0.12 10.33 2.33
C GLU A 77 -0.83 10.21 1.15
N ALA A 78 -0.63 9.17 0.34
CA ALA A 78 -1.37 8.97 -0.89
C ALA A 78 -1.44 7.49 -1.26
N ILE A 79 -2.46 7.17 -2.05
CA ILE A 79 -2.62 5.90 -2.75
C ILE A 79 -2.68 6.18 -4.25
N THR A 80 -1.98 5.34 -5.01
CA THR A 80 -2.00 5.34 -6.47
C THR A 80 -2.51 3.99 -6.94
N TRP A 81 -3.47 3.98 -7.87
CA TRP A 81 -4.05 2.76 -8.44
C TRP A 81 -4.34 2.94 -9.92
N GLU A 82 -4.57 1.83 -10.60
CA GLU A 82 -4.84 1.82 -12.04
C GLU A 82 -6.29 2.19 -12.36
N THR A 83 -6.50 3.12 -13.31
CA THR A 83 -7.83 3.39 -13.88
C THR A 83 -7.84 3.03 -15.36
N LYS A 84 -8.03 1.74 -15.67
CA LYS A 84 -8.11 1.26 -17.07
C LYS A 84 -9.47 1.57 -17.69
N HIS A 85 -9.45 2.08 -18.92
CA HIS A 85 -10.65 2.32 -19.72
C HIS A 85 -11.31 0.97 -20.07
N GLY A 86 -12.57 0.76 -19.65
CA GLY A 86 -13.33 -0.47 -19.94
C GLY A 86 -13.30 -1.54 -18.84
N GLN A 87 -12.60 -1.29 -17.73
CA GLN A 87 -12.75 -2.06 -16.49
C GLN A 87 -13.64 -1.29 -15.49
N PRO A 88 -14.29 -1.98 -14.53
CA PRO A 88 -14.93 -1.32 -13.41
C PRO A 88 -13.95 -0.34 -12.77
N GLN A 89 -14.33 0.94 -12.68
CA GLN A 89 -13.48 1.95 -12.08
C GLN A 89 -13.50 1.72 -10.57
N VAL A 90 -12.35 1.38 -9.99
CA VAL A 90 -12.16 1.38 -8.54
C VAL A 90 -12.23 2.83 -8.07
N SER A 91 -13.22 3.14 -7.24
CA SER A 91 -13.29 4.46 -6.61
C SER A 91 -12.16 4.66 -5.61
N GLU A 92 -11.91 5.90 -5.21
CA GLU A 92 -10.91 6.20 -4.17
C GLU A 92 -11.21 5.46 -2.86
N GLU A 93 -12.49 5.34 -2.49
CA GLU A 93 -12.92 4.66 -1.26
C GLU A 93 -12.68 3.16 -1.34
N GLU A 94 -13.10 2.53 -2.45
CA GLU A 94 -12.85 1.10 -2.71
C GLU A 94 -11.35 0.80 -2.75
N GLY A 95 -10.55 1.61 -3.44
CA GLY A 95 -9.12 1.42 -3.54
C GLY A 95 -8.41 1.52 -2.18
N LYS A 96 -8.88 2.43 -1.32
CA LYS A 96 -8.38 2.55 0.06
C LYS A 96 -8.77 1.33 0.90
N GLU A 97 -10.01 0.88 0.83
CA GLU A 97 -10.50 -0.30 1.56
C GLU A 97 -9.74 -1.56 1.16
N GLU A 98 -9.64 -1.84 -0.14
CA GLU A 98 -8.92 -3.01 -0.67
C GLU A 98 -7.43 -2.98 -0.28
N ALA A 99 -6.76 -1.83 -0.40
CA ALA A 99 -5.36 -1.71 0.00
C ALA A 99 -5.16 -1.97 1.50
N VAL A 100 -6.08 -1.51 2.35
CA VAL A 100 -6.06 -1.80 3.80
C VAL A 100 -6.22 -3.29 4.07
N ASP A 101 -7.19 -3.93 3.42
CA ASP A 101 -7.47 -5.35 3.64
C ASP A 101 -6.32 -6.24 3.14
N LEU A 102 -5.69 -5.88 2.03
CA LEU A 102 -4.47 -6.52 1.54
C LEU A 102 -3.32 -6.39 2.53
N CYS A 103 -3.06 -5.19 3.07
CA CYS A 103 -2.03 -4.98 4.09
C CYS A 103 -2.36 -5.70 5.41
N ARG A 104 -3.63 -5.76 5.82
CA ARG A 104 -4.07 -6.52 7.00
C ARG A 104 -3.86 -8.02 6.81
N GLY A 105 -4.31 -8.55 5.68
CA GLY A 105 -4.25 -9.98 5.38
C GLY A 105 -2.83 -10.48 5.20
N MET A 106 -1.97 -9.73 4.50
CA MET A 106 -0.60 -10.17 4.19
C MET A 106 0.42 -9.81 5.26
N LEU A 107 0.35 -8.59 5.81
CA LEU A 107 1.37 -8.07 6.74
C LEU A 107 0.91 -8.06 8.20
N GLY A 108 -0.37 -8.36 8.46
CA GLY A 108 -0.96 -8.26 9.79
C GLY A 108 -1.02 -6.83 10.32
N CYS A 109 -0.99 -5.82 9.43
CA CYS A 109 -1.06 -4.40 9.80
C CYS A 109 -2.38 -4.06 10.49
N ASP A 110 -2.35 -3.24 11.55
CA ASP A 110 -3.56 -2.78 12.23
C ASP A 110 -3.81 -1.29 11.93
N PHE A 111 -4.57 -1.04 10.87
CA PHE A 111 -4.95 0.32 10.49
C PHE A 111 -6.23 0.72 11.23
N GLU A 112 -6.11 1.48 12.31
CA GLU A 112 -7.24 1.81 13.20
C GLU A 112 -8.36 2.64 12.53
N SER A 113 -8.09 3.36 11.44
CA SER A 113 -9.05 4.34 10.90
C SER A 113 -10.01 3.83 9.81
N LEU A 114 -9.93 2.57 9.38
CA LEU A 114 -10.87 1.98 8.43
C LEU A 114 -11.48 0.71 9.03
N LYS A 115 -12.52 0.88 9.85
CA LYS A 115 -13.34 -0.26 10.26
C LYS A 115 -14.07 -0.77 9.02
N ALA A 116 -13.86 -2.04 8.71
CA ALA A 116 -14.71 -2.82 7.82
C ALA A 116 -16.18 -2.81 8.32
#